data_AF-A0A9W7EFP8-F1
#
_entry.id   AF-A0A9W7EFP8-F1
#
_cell.length_a   1.000
_cell.length_b   1.000
_cell.length_c   1.000
_cell.angle_alpha   90.00
_cell.angle_beta   90.00
_cell.angle_gamma   90.00
#
_symmetry.space_group_name_H-M   'P 1'
#
loop_
_entity.id
_entity.type
_entity.pdbx_description
1 polymer ?
#
loop_
_entity_poly.entity_id
_entity_poly.type
_entity_poly.pdbx_seq_one_letter_code
_entity_poly.pdbx_strand_id
1 'polypeptide(L)'
;SSQDEYDDLLDELDADPEMEALRAKRISNMRQQQMDRAENIAKGHGTYRLITQDEFLDQVTTSKWVALHFFHKEFERCKIMDHHLQLIAPVHVECKFINIDAEKCPFFVQKLQVKTLPTLVIFCDGVVVDRLTGFQEMAVDPLEPDKWHTSRLQAWIASTGAIKFAMPTEEIRK
;
A
#
# COMPACT_ATOMS: atom_id res chain seq x y z
N SER A 1 -37.26 -36.50 -18.08
CA SER A 1 -37.22 -36.35 -16.60
C SER A 1 -37.20 -34.86 -16.31
N SER A 2 -37.73 -34.38 -15.18
CA SER A 2 -37.56 -32.97 -14.79
C SER A 2 -36.07 -32.58 -14.76
N GLN A 3 -35.17 -33.55 -14.50
CA GLN A 3 -33.72 -33.41 -14.55
C GLN A 3 -33.17 -33.01 -15.94
N ASP A 4 -33.74 -33.52 -17.03
CA ASP A 4 -33.23 -33.30 -18.39
C ASP A 4 -33.56 -31.87 -18.86
N GLU A 5 -34.72 -31.34 -18.45
CA GLU A 5 -35.12 -29.95 -18.70
C GLU A 5 -34.25 -28.92 -17.96
N TYR A 6 -33.69 -29.28 -16.79
CA TYR A 6 -32.76 -28.42 -16.06
C TYR A 6 -31.37 -28.41 -16.70
N ASP A 7 -30.91 -29.54 -17.25
CA ASP A 7 -29.63 -29.64 -17.98
C ASP A 7 -29.69 -28.85 -19.30
N ASP A 8 -30.77 -28.96 -20.07
CA ASP A 8 -30.93 -28.20 -21.31
C ASP A 8 -30.98 -26.68 -21.07
N LEU A 9 -31.61 -26.23 -19.97
CA LEU A 9 -31.64 -24.81 -19.60
C LEU A 9 -30.27 -24.30 -19.13
N LEU A 10 -29.47 -25.16 -18.49
CA LEU A 10 -28.08 -24.85 -18.10
C LEU A 10 -27.18 -24.72 -19.33
N ASP A 11 -27.35 -25.60 -20.32
CA ASP A 11 -26.58 -25.56 -21.57
C ASP A 11 -26.94 -24.32 -22.41
N GLU A 12 -28.20 -23.89 -22.43
CA GLU A 12 -28.61 -22.63 -23.08
C GLU A 12 -28.04 -21.37 -22.38
N LEU A 13 -27.96 -21.37 -21.04
CA LEU A 13 -27.35 -20.29 -20.27
C LEU A 13 -25.82 -20.23 -20.44
N ASP A 14 -25.18 -21.38 -20.62
CA ASP A 14 -23.74 -21.47 -20.89
C ASP A 14 -23.38 -21.10 -22.33
N ALA A 15 -24.31 -21.30 -23.28
CA ALA A 15 -24.17 -20.89 -24.67
C ALA A 15 -24.44 -19.38 -24.91
N ASP A 16 -24.83 -18.61 -23.89
CA ASP A 16 -24.99 -17.16 -23.98
C ASP A 16 -23.62 -16.48 -24.18
N PRO A 17 -23.37 -15.85 -25.35
CA PRO A 17 -22.10 -15.18 -25.63
C PRO A 17 -21.75 -14.08 -24.61
N GLU A 18 -22.74 -13.47 -23.96
CA GLU A 18 -22.51 -12.46 -22.91
C GLU A 18 -21.97 -13.11 -21.63
N MET A 19 -22.45 -14.31 -21.28
CA MET A 19 -21.97 -15.06 -20.12
C MET A 19 -20.56 -15.63 -20.34
N GLU A 20 -20.27 -16.14 -21.54
CA GLU A 20 -18.91 -16.54 -21.93
C GLU A 20 -17.93 -15.36 -21.87
N ALA A 21 -18.32 -14.19 -22.40
CA ALA A 21 -17.52 -12.97 -22.36
C ALA A 21 -17.24 -12.52 -20.91
N LEU A 22 -18.24 -12.60 -20.03
CA LEU A 22 -18.08 -12.27 -18.61
C LEU A 22 -17.13 -13.24 -17.89
N ARG A 23 -17.24 -14.55 -18.17
CA ARG A 23 -16.32 -15.58 -17.64
C ARG A 23 -14.89 -15.34 -18.11
N ALA A 24 -14.69 -15.12 -19.41
CA ALA A 24 -13.39 -14.81 -20.00
C ALA A 24 -12.77 -13.56 -19.38
N LYS A 25 -13.55 -12.49 -19.18
CA LYS A 25 -13.10 -11.26 -18.53
C LYS A 25 -12.68 -11.49 -17.07
N ARG A 26 -13.43 -12.28 -16.30
CA ARG A 26 -13.07 -12.64 -14.91
C ARG A 26 -11.77 -13.43 -14.85
N ILE A 27 -11.60 -14.44 -15.70
CA ILE A 27 -10.37 -15.25 -15.77
C ILE A 27 -9.18 -14.37 -16.15
N SER A 28 -9.33 -13.49 -17.15
CA SER A 28 -8.29 -12.56 -17.56
C SER A 28 -7.88 -11.62 -16.42
N ASN A 29 -8.85 -11.04 -15.70
CA ASN A 29 -8.57 -10.16 -14.56
C ASN A 29 -7.85 -10.89 -13.43
N MET A 30 -8.25 -12.12 -13.10
CA MET A 30 -7.56 -12.93 -12.08
C MET A 30 -6.12 -13.24 -12.48
N ARG A 31 -5.89 -13.62 -13.74
CA ARG A 31 -4.53 -13.88 -14.26
C ARG A 31 -3.65 -12.63 -14.19
N GLN A 32 -4.17 -11.48 -14.64
CA GLN A 32 -3.43 -10.22 -14.57
C GLN A 32 -3.06 -9.86 -13.13
N GLN A 33 -4.01 -9.96 -12.19
CA GLN A 33 -3.75 -9.68 -10.77
C GLN A 33 -2.68 -10.60 -10.17
N GLN A 34 -2.67 -11.88 -10.56
CA GLN A 34 -1.62 -12.81 -10.13
C GLN A 34 -0.25 -12.44 -10.71
N MET A 35 -0.20 -12.04 -11.98
CA MET A 35 1.03 -11.58 -12.64
C MET A 35 1.57 -10.30 -12.00
N ASP A 36 0.73 -9.29 -11.82
CA ASP A 36 1.10 -8.01 -11.18
C ASP A 36 1.64 -8.25 -9.76
N ARG A 37 0.96 -9.12 -8.99
CA ARG A 37 1.40 -9.50 -7.65
C ARG A 37 2.76 -10.18 -7.66
N ALA A 38 3.00 -11.12 -8.58
CA ALA A 38 4.27 -11.80 -8.70
C ALA A 38 5.40 -10.83 -9.10
N GLU A 39 5.13 -9.91 -10.02
CA GLU A 39 6.08 -8.87 -10.44
C GLU A 39 6.42 -7.93 -9.28
N ASN A 40 5.43 -7.48 -8.53
CA ASN A 40 5.64 -6.63 -7.35
C ASN A 40 6.49 -7.35 -6.29
N ILE A 41 6.21 -8.61 -6.01
CA ILE A 41 7.03 -9.41 -5.07
C ILE A 41 8.47 -9.52 -5.59
N ALA A 42 8.67 -9.75 -6.89
CA ALA A 42 10.01 -9.79 -7.49
C ALA A 42 10.75 -8.44 -7.37
N LYS A 43 10.02 -7.32 -7.38
CA LYS A 43 10.55 -5.97 -7.12
C LYS A 43 10.75 -5.65 -5.62
N GLY A 44 10.50 -6.60 -4.72
CA GLY A 44 10.69 -6.45 -3.28
C GLY A 44 9.50 -5.87 -2.50
N HIS A 45 8.30 -5.83 -3.10
CA HIS A 45 7.07 -5.52 -2.37
C HIS A 45 6.73 -6.64 -1.38
N GLY A 46 5.84 -6.36 -0.41
CA GLY A 46 5.51 -7.35 0.63
C GLY A 46 6.48 -7.37 1.81
N THR A 47 7.53 -6.55 1.77
CA THR A 47 8.50 -6.40 2.86
C THR A 47 8.70 -4.92 3.19
N TYR A 48 9.20 -4.65 4.39
CA TYR A 48 9.64 -3.32 4.80
C TYR A 48 11.15 -3.36 5.03
N ARG A 49 11.91 -2.69 4.17
CA ARG A 49 13.38 -2.75 4.19
C ARG A 49 14.04 -1.38 4.16
N LEU A 50 15.25 -1.34 4.72
CA LEU A 50 16.16 -0.20 4.62
C LEU A 50 16.79 -0.13 3.23
N ILE A 51 16.81 1.08 2.68
CA ILE A 51 17.52 1.42 1.45
C ILE A 51 18.58 2.49 1.73
N THR A 52 19.54 2.58 0.82
CA THR A 52 20.57 3.63 0.80
C THR A 52 20.16 4.80 -0.09
N GLN A 53 20.91 5.91 -0.01
CA GLN A 53 20.66 7.07 -0.87
C GLN A 53 20.76 6.71 -2.36
N ASP A 54 21.71 5.84 -2.73
CA ASP A 54 21.98 5.48 -4.12
C ASP A 54 20.87 4.61 -4.72
N GLU A 55 20.21 3.80 -3.90
CA GLU A 55 19.04 3.01 -4.31
C GLU A 55 17.78 3.85 -4.49
N PHE A 56 17.69 5.05 -3.90
CA PHE A 56 16.45 5.83 -3.82
C PHE A 56 15.72 5.94 -5.16
N LEU A 57 16.41 6.41 -6.21
CA LEU A 57 15.77 6.70 -7.50
C LEU A 57 15.24 5.42 -8.14
N ASP A 58 16.06 4.38 -8.19
CA ASP A 58 15.67 3.07 -8.71
C ASP A 58 14.43 2.53 -7.98
N GLN A 59 14.40 2.64 -6.65
CA GLN A 59 13.29 2.11 -5.86
C GLN A 59 11.97 2.86 -6.11
N VAL A 60 12.01 4.19 -6.27
CA VAL A 60 10.79 5.00 -6.48
C VAL A 60 10.29 5.03 -7.92
N THR A 61 11.14 4.73 -8.91
CA THR A 61 10.75 4.77 -10.34
C THR A 61 10.42 3.40 -10.93
N THR A 62 10.86 2.29 -10.31
CA THR A 62 10.61 0.93 -10.82
C THR A 62 9.26 0.34 -10.42
N SER A 63 8.59 0.97 -9.46
CA SER A 63 7.33 0.51 -8.87
C SER A 63 6.29 1.61 -8.98
N LYS A 64 5.04 1.22 -9.29
CA LYS A 64 3.94 2.18 -9.42
C LYS A 64 3.72 2.95 -8.13
N TRP A 65 3.49 2.24 -7.02
CA TRP A 65 3.26 2.85 -5.72
C TRP A 65 4.42 2.55 -4.77
N VAL A 66 4.94 3.59 -4.13
CA VAL A 66 6.02 3.47 -3.14
C VAL A 66 5.73 4.36 -1.94
N ALA A 67 5.70 3.77 -0.75
CA ALA A 67 5.65 4.45 0.53
C ALA A 67 7.05 4.46 1.14
N LEU A 68 7.66 5.65 1.21
CA LEU A 68 9.01 5.84 1.71
C LEU A 68 9.01 6.58 3.05
N HIS A 69 9.51 5.93 4.09
CA HIS A 69 9.67 6.51 5.42
C HIS A 69 11.08 7.08 5.59
N PHE A 70 11.18 8.40 5.74
CA PHE A 70 12.36 9.08 6.26
C PHE A 70 12.38 8.98 7.77
N PHE A 71 13.41 8.36 8.33
CA PHE A 71 13.52 8.08 9.76
C PHE A 71 14.87 8.51 10.33
N HIS A 72 14.95 8.53 11.66
CA HIS A 72 16.20 8.65 12.40
C HIS A 72 16.18 7.71 13.60
N LYS A 73 17.26 6.95 13.80
CA LYS A 73 17.34 5.86 14.80
C LYS A 73 17.09 6.30 16.26
N GLU A 74 17.38 7.56 16.57
CA GLU A 74 17.23 8.11 17.93
C GLU A 74 15.81 8.61 18.22
N PHE A 75 14.92 8.65 17.22
CA PHE A 75 13.60 9.26 17.36
C PHE A 75 12.58 8.16 17.64
N GLU A 76 11.99 8.15 18.83
CA GLU A 76 11.03 7.10 19.25
C GLU A 76 9.81 7.01 18.33
N ARG A 77 9.31 8.16 17.86
CA ARG A 77 8.22 8.23 16.88
C ARG A 77 8.54 7.54 15.55
N CYS A 78 9.81 7.49 15.15
CA CYS A 78 10.21 6.72 13.97
C CYS A 78 10.00 5.22 14.19
N LYS A 79 10.30 4.70 15.39
CA LYS A 79 10.10 3.28 15.72
C LYS A 79 8.62 2.90 15.71
N ILE A 80 7.75 3.80 16.14
CA ILE A 80 6.29 3.61 16.07
C ILE A 80 5.85 3.52 14.60
N MET A 81 6.32 4.42 13.74
CA MET A 81 6.04 4.36 12.30
C MET A 81 6.58 3.06 11.68
N ASP A 82 7.80 2.65 12.02
CA ASP A 82 8.39 1.38 11.56
C ASP A 82 7.53 0.17 11.94
N HIS A 83 7.04 0.12 13.19
CA HIS A 83 6.16 -0.94 13.66
C HIS A 83 4.90 -1.08 12.80
N HIS A 84 4.20 0.03 12.53
CA HIS A 84 3.00 -0.01 11.71
C HIS A 84 3.30 -0.39 10.26
N LEU A 85 4.35 0.17 9.66
CA LEU A 85 4.71 -0.15 8.27
C LEU A 85 5.15 -1.61 8.09
N GLN A 86 5.80 -2.21 9.09
CA GLN A 86 6.14 -3.65 9.10
C GLN A 86 4.90 -4.54 9.07
N LEU A 87 3.80 -4.13 9.72
CA LEU A 87 2.54 -4.86 9.71
C LEU A 87 1.78 -4.69 8.37
N ILE A 88 1.86 -3.51 7.76
CA ILE A 88 1.13 -3.16 6.52
C ILE A 88 1.80 -3.80 5.30
N ALA A 89 3.12 -3.77 5.22
CA ALA A 89 3.88 -4.20 4.05
C ALA A 89 3.52 -5.59 3.52
N PRO A 90 3.44 -6.67 4.33
CA PRO A 90 3.13 -8.01 3.83
C PRO A 90 1.68 -8.15 3.33
N VAL A 91 0.76 -7.29 3.78
CA VAL A 91 -0.65 -7.32 3.41
C VAL A 91 -0.88 -6.61 2.07
N HIS A 92 -0.17 -5.50 1.83
CA HIS A 92 -0.39 -4.60 0.69
C HIS A 92 0.76 -4.65 -0.32
N VAL A 93 0.85 -5.74 -1.06
CA VAL A 93 1.87 -5.96 -2.11
C VAL A 93 1.67 -5.09 -3.36
N GLU A 94 0.56 -4.36 -3.46
CA GLU A 94 0.36 -3.34 -4.49
C GLU A 94 1.21 -2.07 -4.28
N CYS A 95 1.71 -1.86 -3.06
CA CYS A 95 2.56 -0.73 -2.68
C CYS A 95 3.88 -1.24 -2.11
N LYS A 96 4.98 -0.59 -2.51
CA LYS A 96 6.31 -0.89 -2.00
C LYS A 96 6.57 -0.09 -0.73
N PHE A 97 6.96 -0.76 0.34
CA PHE A 97 7.26 -0.12 1.61
C PHE A 97 8.76 -0.14 1.89
N ILE A 98 9.36 1.03 2.05
CA ILE A 98 10.80 1.18 2.26
C ILE A 98 11.07 2.28 3.28
N ASN A 99 12.24 2.22 3.90
CA ASN A 99 12.72 3.28 4.78
C ASN A 99 14.14 3.71 4.45
N ILE A 100 14.44 4.94 4.84
CA ILE A 100 15.72 5.58 4.56
C ILE A 100 16.13 6.47 5.74
N ASP A 101 17.39 6.36 6.13
CA ASP A 101 17.97 7.15 7.21
C ASP A 101 18.18 8.59 6.72
N ALA A 102 17.46 9.54 7.33
CA ALA A 102 17.50 10.94 6.97
C ALA A 102 18.89 11.56 7.17
N GLU A 103 19.67 11.10 8.16
CA GLU A 103 21.04 11.58 8.42
C GLU A 103 21.98 11.20 7.26
N LYS A 104 21.77 10.00 6.69
CA LYS A 104 22.59 9.47 5.60
C LYS A 104 22.17 9.92 4.22
N CYS A 105 21.04 10.62 4.10
CA CYS A 105 20.43 10.98 2.82
C CYS A 105 20.12 12.48 2.67
N PRO A 106 21.09 13.39 2.95
CA PRO A 106 20.84 14.83 3.03
C PRO A 106 20.32 15.43 1.72
N PHE A 107 20.72 14.88 0.57
CA PHE A 107 20.27 15.36 -0.74
C PHE A 107 18.75 15.26 -0.90
N PHE A 108 18.17 14.10 -0.59
CA PHE A 108 16.72 13.90 -0.72
C PHE A 108 15.95 14.55 0.41
N VAL A 109 16.51 14.61 1.62
CA VAL A 109 15.94 15.38 2.73
C VAL A 109 15.76 16.84 2.33
N GLN A 110 16.77 17.47 1.73
CA GLN A 110 16.69 18.84 1.24
C GLN A 110 15.73 18.96 0.04
N LYS A 111 15.85 18.08 -0.95
CA LYS A 111 15.06 18.13 -2.18
C LYS A 111 13.56 17.94 -1.93
N LEU A 112 13.20 17.05 -1.01
CA LEU A 112 11.81 16.76 -0.61
C LEU A 112 11.35 17.58 0.58
N GLN A 113 12.18 18.52 1.06
CA GLN A 113 11.89 19.42 2.18
C GLN A 113 11.43 18.69 3.45
N VAL A 114 12.09 17.58 3.78
CA VAL A 114 11.83 16.82 5.02
C VAL A 114 12.41 17.60 6.20
N LYS A 115 11.55 18.26 6.98
CA LYS A 115 11.94 19.10 8.14
C LYS A 115 11.64 18.46 9.48
N THR A 116 10.77 17.46 9.50
CA THR A 116 10.26 16.83 10.73
C THR A 116 10.27 15.32 10.53
N LEU A 117 10.63 14.58 11.56
CA LEU A 117 10.64 13.12 11.54
C LEU A 117 9.64 12.58 12.57
N PRO A 118 8.98 11.45 12.28
CA PRO A 118 9.01 10.70 11.01
C PRO A 118 8.33 11.47 9.87
N THR A 119 8.76 11.24 8.63
CA THR A 119 8.02 11.67 7.43
C THR A 119 7.82 10.48 6.50
N LEU A 120 6.58 10.16 6.18
CA LEU A 120 6.22 9.16 5.17
C LEU A 120 5.81 9.88 3.89
N VAL A 121 6.40 9.52 2.76
CA VAL A 121 6.09 10.10 1.45
C VAL A 121 5.55 9.01 0.54
N ILE A 122 4.40 9.28 -0.10
CA ILE A 122 3.81 8.40 -1.09
C ILE A 122 4.21 8.87 -2.49
N PHE A 123 4.73 7.96 -3.29
CA PHE A 123 5.06 8.16 -4.69
C PHE A 123 4.13 7.33 -5.58
N CYS A 124 3.72 7.92 -6.71
CA CYS A 124 3.10 7.25 -7.84
C CYS A 124 3.97 7.49 -9.08
N ASP A 125 4.50 6.42 -9.68
CA ASP A 125 5.36 6.47 -10.85
C ASP A 125 6.53 7.47 -10.69
N GLY A 126 7.17 7.45 -9.51
CA GLY A 126 8.27 8.35 -9.15
C GLY A 126 7.89 9.79 -8.79
N VAL A 127 6.60 10.15 -8.85
CA VAL A 127 6.11 11.49 -8.50
C VAL A 127 5.48 11.48 -7.11
N VAL A 128 5.79 12.49 -6.29
CA VAL A 128 5.19 12.65 -4.95
C VAL A 128 3.69 12.91 -5.08
N VAL A 129 2.88 12.07 -4.45
CA VAL A 129 1.41 12.21 -4.36
C VAL A 129 1.03 12.92 -3.07
N ASP A 130 1.50 12.41 -1.94
CA ASP A 130 1.18 12.97 -0.62
C ASP A 130 2.28 12.68 0.40
N ARG A 131 2.23 13.33 1.55
CA ARG A 131 3.14 13.11 2.68
C ARG A 131 2.44 13.22 4.02
N LEU A 132 2.80 12.29 4.91
CA LEU A 132 2.43 12.34 6.32
C LEU A 132 3.63 12.82 7.13
N THR A 133 3.48 13.96 7.80
CA THR A 133 4.53 14.55 8.64
C THR A 133 4.19 14.37 10.12
N GLY A 134 5.03 13.65 10.85
CA GLY A 134 4.75 13.30 12.25
C GLY A 134 3.46 12.48 12.38
N PHE A 135 2.74 12.70 13.50
CA PHE A 135 1.48 11.99 13.82
C PHE A 135 0.27 12.91 13.87
N GLN A 136 0.35 14.12 13.29
CA GLN A 136 -0.72 15.12 13.42
C GLN A 136 -2.07 14.65 12.87
N GLU A 137 -2.07 13.87 11.79
CA GLU A 137 -3.30 13.29 11.21
C GLU A 137 -3.69 11.95 11.84
N MET A 138 -2.80 11.36 12.64
CA MET A 138 -2.99 10.04 13.24
C MET A 138 -3.48 10.11 14.69
N ALA A 139 -3.09 11.17 15.42
CA ALA A 139 -3.43 11.37 16.82
C ALA A 139 -4.96 11.47 17.01
N VAL A 140 -5.48 10.66 17.92
CA VAL A 140 -6.90 10.66 18.32
C VAL A 140 -7.08 11.37 19.64
N ASP A 141 -6.24 11.02 20.62
CA ASP A 141 -6.20 11.67 21.92
C ASP A 141 -5.03 12.66 21.98
N PRO A 142 -5.29 13.97 22.22
CA PRO A 142 -4.23 14.95 22.43
C PRO A 142 -3.28 14.62 23.58
N LEU A 143 -3.72 13.83 24.58
CA LEU A 143 -2.91 13.40 25.72
C LEU A 143 -2.02 12.20 25.36
N GLU A 144 -2.40 11.41 24.36
CA GLU A 144 -1.66 10.24 23.89
C GLU A 144 -1.45 10.26 22.36
N PRO A 145 -0.77 11.30 21.81
CA PRO A 145 -0.69 11.55 20.37
C PRO A 145 0.07 10.47 19.59
N ASP A 146 0.81 9.63 20.29
CA ASP A 146 1.65 8.58 19.74
C ASP A 146 0.96 7.20 19.80
N LYS A 147 -0.28 7.13 20.33
CA LYS A 147 -1.07 5.90 20.41
C LYS A 147 -2.24 5.95 19.44
N TRP A 148 -2.16 5.13 18.40
CA TRP A 148 -3.19 4.99 17.39
C TRP A 148 -3.09 3.62 16.71
N HIS A 149 -4.18 3.16 16.10
CA HIS A 149 -4.26 1.85 15.45
C HIS A 149 -3.66 1.86 14.04
N THR A 150 -3.00 0.76 13.63
CA THR A 150 -2.43 0.57 12.28
C THR A 150 -3.43 0.87 11.15
N SER A 151 -4.71 0.60 11.38
CA SER A 151 -5.79 0.88 10.44
C SER A 151 -5.90 2.35 10.06
N ARG A 152 -5.57 3.29 10.95
CA ARG A 152 -5.56 4.73 10.61
C ARG A 152 -4.48 5.05 9.59
N LEU A 153 -3.29 4.49 9.75
CA LEU A 153 -2.22 4.64 8.75
C LEU A 153 -2.61 3.95 7.45
N GLN A 154 -3.23 2.77 7.49
CA GLN A 154 -3.76 2.13 6.28
C GLN A 154 -4.82 2.99 5.59
N ALA A 155 -5.75 3.59 6.34
CA ALA A 155 -6.77 4.48 5.79
C ALA A 155 -6.16 5.73 5.15
N TRP A 156 -5.14 6.31 5.77
CA TRP A 156 -4.41 7.43 5.21
C TRP A 156 -3.66 7.05 3.93
N ILE A 157 -2.93 5.93 3.92
CA ILE A 157 -2.26 5.47 2.70
C ILE A 157 -3.29 5.14 1.60
N ALA A 158 -4.44 4.58 1.96
CA ALA A 158 -5.51 4.26 1.03
C ALA A 158 -6.17 5.49 0.41
N SER A 159 -6.25 6.62 1.15
CA SER A 159 -6.79 7.87 0.60
C SER A 159 -5.97 8.41 -0.57
N THR A 160 -4.67 8.09 -0.62
CA THR A 160 -3.78 8.41 -1.76
C THR A 160 -3.99 7.50 -2.98
N GLY A 161 -4.70 6.37 -2.82
CA GLY A 161 -4.86 5.33 -3.84
C GLY A 161 -3.73 4.30 -3.88
N ALA A 162 -2.71 4.42 -3.02
CA ALA A 162 -1.56 3.53 -3.00
C ALA A 162 -1.88 2.10 -2.55
N ILE A 163 -2.88 1.93 -1.67
CA ILE A 163 -3.32 0.61 -1.20
C ILE A 163 -4.84 0.47 -1.27
N LYS A 164 -5.31 -0.78 -1.33
CA LYS A 164 -6.74 -1.11 -1.25
C LYS A 164 -7.09 -1.45 0.19
N PHE A 165 -7.64 -0.49 0.92
CA PHE A 165 -8.08 -0.70 2.30
C PHE A 165 -9.42 -0.01 2.54
N ALA A 166 -10.32 -0.70 3.24
CA ALA A 166 -11.58 -0.16 3.73
C ALA A 166 -11.57 -0.29 5.25
N MET A 167 -11.71 0.85 5.94
CA MET A 167 -11.78 0.89 7.41
C MET A 167 -12.96 0.02 7.91
N PRO A 168 -12.71 -0.95 8.80
CA PRO A 168 -13.79 -1.71 9.43
C PRO A 168 -14.71 -0.78 10.23
N THR A 169 -16.03 -0.96 10.09
CA THR A 169 -17.06 -0.10 10.70
C THR A 169 -16.97 0.04 12.22
N GLU A 170 -16.43 -0.98 12.90
CA GLU A 170 -16.23 -1.01 14.36
C GLU A 170 -15.19 0.01 14.86
N GLU A 171 -14.23 0.39 14.03
CA GLU A 171 -13.13 1.31 14.39
C GLU A 171 -13.44 2.78 14.05
N ILE A 172 -14.57 3.06 13.40
CA ILE A 172 -15.00 4.43 13.07
C ILE A 172 -15.48 5.19 14.33
N ARG A 173 -15.74 4.49 15.44
CA ARG A 173 -16.40 5.01 16.65
C ARG A 173 -15.53 5.05 17.92
N LYS A 174 -14.24 4.73 17.83
CA LYS A 174 -13.28 4.82 18.94
C LYS A 174 -12.13 5.74 18.56
#